data_AF-A0A3B9QTM1-F1
#
_entry.id   AF-A0A3B9QTM1-F1
#
_cell.length_a   1.000
_cell.length_b   1.000
_cell.length_c   1.000
_cell.angle_alpha   90.00
_cell.angle_beta   90.00
_cell.angle_gamma   90.00
#
_symmetry.space_group_name_H-M   'P 1'
#
loop_
_entity.id
_entity.type
_entity.pdbx_description
1 polymer ?
#
loop_
_entity_poly.entity_id
_entity_poly.type
_entity_poly.pdbx_seq_one_letter_code
_entity_poly.pdbx_strand_id
1 'polypeptide(L)'
;MAAALTAATGSTVTPMDLVLRGGDPVPASFPPMVERRAAREPLQFILGTAPVVGVDLAVGPGVFIPRPETDLLIDWAASRITDWETRRRSTPLRAALVPPRFTVVDFCSGPGTISLGLAHMLTRSRLADRLDLRIIGIELSPTALDYAGRNLSDWQARGDIDPRIAVEFHRGDATDAALVTGLGLVAGADLVLSNPPYVPEGDHGEHVAAADPEVGADPHEAVYSGADGLELMRPLARIIAMTCAPHAEIAVEHDDATGQQVLELLADAGIADPVQHRDFAGRDRFVTGAVRRDPGDRGGSPDRLQ
;
A
#
# COMPACT_ATOMS: atom_id res chain seq x y z
N MET A 1 -2.96 -24.55 8.98
CA MET A 1 -3.19 -25.33 10.23
C MET A 1 -2.53 -24.67 11.43
N ALA A 2 -1.20 -24.48 11.47
CA ALA A 2 -0.50 -23.82 12.57
C ALA A 2 -1.09 -22.44 12.92
N ALA A 3 -1.23 -21.54 11.94
CA ALA A 3 -1.86 -20.24 12.12
C ALA A 3 -3.31 -20.33 12.64
N ALA A 4 -4.10 -21.29 12.15
CA ALA A 4 -5.47 -21.51 12.63
C ALA A 4 -5.50 -22.01 14.09
N LEU A 5 -4.54 -22.84 14.50
CA LEU A 5 -4.40 -23.26 15.89
C LEU A 5 -3.90 -22.14 16.79
N THR A 6 -3.01 -21.27 16.29
CA THR A 6 -2.62 -20.05 16.99
C THR A 6 -3.84 -19.16 17.24
N ALA A 7 -4.64 -18.90 16.21
CA ALA A 7 -5.87 -18.13 16.33
C ALA A 7 -6.88 -18.80 17.28
N ALA A 8 -7.02 -20.13 17.21
CA ALA A 8 -7.94 -20.91 18.03
C ALA A 8 -7.56 -20.99 19.52
N THR A 9 -6.27 -20.96 19.84
CA THR A 9 -5.75 -21.21 21.21
C THR A 9 -5.20 -19.96 21.89
N GLY A 10 -4.95 -18.89 21.13
CA GLY A 10 -4.26 -17.69 21.61
C GLY A 10 -2.78 -17.90 21.93
N SER A 11 -2.23 -19.10 21.68
CA SER A 11 -0.82 -19.43 21.89
C SER A 11 -0.15 -19.68 20.55
N THR A 12 1.07 -19.18 20.36
CA THR A 12 1.82 -19.41 19.12
C THR A 12 2.04 -20.90 18.88
N VAL A 13 1.50 -21.42 17.78
CA VAL A 13 1.73 -22.77 17.30
C VAL A 13 2.57 -22.69 16.02
N THR A 14 3.73 -23.35 16.02
CA THR A 14 4.61 -23.46 14.85
C THR A 14 4.31 -24.72 14.04
N PRO A 15 4.76 -24.81 12.78
CA PRO A 15 4.69 -26.06 12.02
C PRO A 15 5.40 -27.23 12.72
N MET A 16 6.47 -26.96 13.48
CA MET A 16 7.17 -27.99 14.26
C MET A 16 6.32 -28.50 15.43
N ASP A 17 5.56 -27.63 16.09
CA ASP A 17 4.65 -28.03 17.16
C ASP A 17 3.57 -28.99 16.63
N LEU A 18 3.09 -28.79 15.40
CA LEU A 18 2.14 -29.72 14.77
C LEU A 18 2.71 -31.14 14.62
N VAL A 19 3.99 -31.24 14.27
CA VAL A 19 4.67 -32.54 14.10
C VAL A 19 4.91 -33.18 15.47
N LEU A 20 5.42 -32.42 16.43
CA LEU A 20 5.78 -32.93 17.75
C LEU A 20 4.56 -33.26 18.61
N ARG A 21 3.43 -32.60 18.37
CA ARG A 21 2.20 -32.70 19.17
C ARG A 21 1.01 -33.22 18.37
N GLY A 22 1.26 -33.95 17.28
CA GLY A 22 0.20 -34.45 16.38
C GLY A 22 -0.80 -35.42 17.02
N GLY A 23 -0.52 -35.94 18.22
CA GLY A 23 -1.45 -36.77 19.00
C GLY A 23 -2.33 -36.00 19.98
N ASP A 24 -2.12 -34.68 20.14
CA ASP A 24 -2.91 -33.86 21.05
C ASP A 24 -4.34 -33.65 20.48
N PRO A 25 -5.35 -33.47 21.35
CA PRO A 25 -6.71 -33.19 20.89
C PRO A 25 -6.76 -31.87 20.12
N VAL A 26 -7.45 -31.90 18.98
CA VAL A 26 -7.67 -30.71 18.16
C VAL A 26 -8.62 -29.75 18.90
N PRO A 27 -8.32 -28.44 18.98
CA PRO A 27 -9.21 -27.45 19.58
C PRO A 27 -10.60 -27.46 18.95
N ALA A 28 -11.64 -27.31 19.75
CA ALA A 28 -13.03 -27.33 19.29
C ALA A 28 -13.36 -26.21 18.28
N SER A 29 -12.59 -25.13 18.27
CA SER A 29 -12.72 -24.02 17.31
C SER A 29 -12.13 -24.32 15.93
N PHE A 30 -11.30 -25.35 15.78
CA PHE A 30 -10.64 -25.65 14.50
C PHE A 30 -11.59 -26.26 13.43
N PRO A 31 -12.45 -27.25 13.72
CA PRO A 31 -13.37 -27.78 12.70
C PRO A 31 -14.28 -26.72 12.05
N PRO A 32 -14.89 -25.77 12.78
CA PRO A 32 -15.62 -24.66 12.16
C PRO A 32 -14.78 -23.80 11.21
N MET A 33 -13.49 -23.60 11.49
CA MET A 33 -12.59 -22.87 10.57
C MET A 33 -12.36 -23.64 9.27
N VAL A 34 -12.28 -24.97 9.34
CA VAL A 34 -12.15 -25.83 8.16
C VAL A 34 -13.43 -25.80 7.33
N GLU A 35 -14.61 -25.81 7.96
CA GLU A 35 -15.90 -25.70 7.26
C GLU A 35 -16.03 -24.37 6.52
N ARG A 36 -15.69 -23.25 7.18
CA ARG A 36 -15.62 -21.91 6.55
C ARG A 36 -14.67 -21.90 5.36
N ARG A 37 -13.48 -22.49 5.51
CA ARG A 37 -12.50 -22.57 4.41
C ARG A 37 -12.97 -23.46 3.27
N ALA A 38 -13.64 -24.57 3.56
CA ALA A 38 -14.24 -25.45 2.56
C ALA A 38 -15.35 -24.75 1.77
N ALA A 39 -16.05 -23.81 2.39
CA ALA A 39 -17.02 -22.91 1.75
C ALA A 39 -16.36 -21.75 0.98
N ARG A 40 -15.04 -21.80 0.76
CA ARG A 40 -14.25 -20.78 0.03
C ARG A 40 -14.20 -19.41 0.70
N GLU A 41 -14.55 -19.30 1.99
CA GLU A 41 -14.27 -18.06 2.73
C GLU A 41 -12.74 -17.82 2.78
N PRO A 42 -12.26 -16.58 2.53
CA PRO A 42 -10.84 -16.28 2.54
C PRO A 42 -10.18 -16.70 3.85
N LEU A 43 -9.02 -17.35 3.75
CA LEU A 43 -8.29 -17.83 4.92
C LEU A 43 -7.96 -16.67 5.88
N GLN A 44 -7.64 -15.51 5.34
CA GLN A 44 -7.26 -14.31 6.08
C GLN A 44 -8.43 -13.79 6.92
N PHE A 45 -9.67 -13.86 6.43
CA PHE A 45 -10.85 -13.52 7.23
C PHE A 45 -11.18 -14.58 8.29
N ILE A 46 -10.87 -15.85 8.02
CA ILE A 46 -10.99 -16.92 9.01
C ILE A 46 -9.97 -16.73 10.14
N LEU A 47 -8.74 -16.33 9.80
CA LEU A 47 -7.66 -16.07 10.76
C LEU A 47 -7.76 -14.69 11.43
N GLY A 48 -8.42 -13.73 10.78
CA GLY A 48 -8.47 -12.33 11.18
C GLY A 48 -7.21 -11.53 10.82
N THR A 49 -6.26 -12.13 10.11
CA THR A 49 -4.99 -11.50 9.75
C THR A 49 -4.52 -11.90 8.34
N ALA A 50 -3.71 -11.04 7.75
CA ALA A 50 -2.99 -11.26 6.49
C ALA A 50 -1.52 -10.84 6.66
N PRO A 51 -0.56 -11.58 6.07
CA PRO A 51 0.85 -11.22 6.16
C PRO A 51 1.16 -10.01 5.27
N VAL A 52 1.97 -9.08 5.79
CA VAL A 52 2.54 -7.93 5.08
C VAL A 52 3.98 -7.76 5.54
N VAL A 53 4.95 -7.83 4.64
CA VAL A 53 6.40 -7.75 4.91
C VAL A 53 6.87 -8.58 6.12
N GLY A 54 6.26 -9.76 6.31
CA GLY A 54 6.60 -10.68 7.40
C GLY A 54 5.94 -10.39 8.76
N VAL A 55 5.00 -9.45 8.83
CA VAL A 55 4.19 -9.13 10.02
C VAL A 55 2.71 -9.32 9.71
N ASP A 56 1.93 -9.80 10.70
CA ASP A 56 0.49 -9.98 10.53
C ASP A 56 -0.25 -8.65 10.71
N LEU A 57 -0.96 -8.26 9.65
CA LEU A 57 -1.91 -7.15 9.60
C LEU A 57 -3.32 -7.69 9.89
N ALA A 58 -4.06 -7.08 10.82
CA ALA A 58 -5.44 -7.46 11.06
C ALA A 58 -6.32 -7.07 9.86
N VAL A 59 -7.19 -7.99 9.45
CA VAL A 59 -8.14 -7.82 8.35
C VAL A 59 -9.49 -8.46 8.71
N GLY A 60 -10.52 -8.16 7.93
CA GLY A 60 -11.82 -8.78 8.07
C GLY A 60 -12.82 -8.26 7.04
N PRO A 61 -14.10 -8.62 7.19
CA PRO A 61 -15.14 -8.21 6.25
C PRO A 61 -15.17 -6.70 6.04
N GLY A 62 -15.28 -6.26 4.79
CA GLY A 62 -15.28 -4.84 4.45
C GLY A 62 -13.89 -4.23 4.24
N VAL A 63 -12.83 -5.04 4.19
CA VAL A 63 -11.46 -4.59 3.96
C VAL A 63 -10.79 -5.46 2.90
N PHE A 64 -10.05 -4.83 2.00
CA PHE A 64 -9.22 -5.54 1.02
C PHE A 64 -8.13 -6.35 1.69
N ILE A 65 -8.05 -7.65 1.37
CA ILE A 65 -6.99 -8.52 1.87
C ILE A 65 -5.68 -8.19 1.14
N PRO A 66 -4.60 -7.80 1.85
CA PRO A 66 -3.28 -7.56 1.27
C PRO A 66 -2.82 -8.68 0.35
N ARG A 67 -2.25 -8.31 -0.80
CA ARG A 67 -1.68 -9.25 -1.76
C ARG A 67 -0.17 -9.37 -1.54
N PRO A 68 0.42 -10.58 -1.65
CA PRO A 68 1.86 -10.76 -1.49
C PRO A 68 2.71 -9.88 -2.41
N GLU A 69 2.18 -9.55 -3.59
CA GLU A 69 2.84 -8.72 -4.59
C GLU A 69 3.05 -7.28 -4.10
N THR A 70 2.18 -6.76 -3.23
CA THR A 70 2.32 -5.42 -2.64
C THR A 70 3.59 -5.30 -1.79
N ASP A 71 4.13 -6.41 -1.25
CA ASP A 71 5.40 -6.40 -0.52
C ASP A 71 6.58 -5.93 -1.41
N LEU A 72 6.52 -6.16 -2.73
CA LEU A 72 7.54 -5.69 -3.68
C LEU A 72 7.55 -4.17 -3.81
N LEU A 73 6.37 -3.56 -3.83
CA LEU A 73 6.21 -2.10 -3.86
C LEU A 73 6.73 -1.50 -2.56
N ILE A 74 6.43 -2.12 -1.41
CA ILE A 74 6.90 -1.67 -0.09
C ILE A 74 8.43 -1.77 0.01
N ASP A 75 9.03 -2.87 -0.47
CA ASP A 75 10.49 -3.06 -0.50
C ASP A 75 11.19 -2.02 -1.38
N TRP A 76 10.61 -1.77 -2.57
CA TRP A 76 11.08 -0.70 -3.45
C TRP A 76 11.04 0.67 -2.75
N ALA A 77 9.92 1.00 -2.10
CA ALA A 77 9.74 2.27 -1.39
C ALA A 77 10.77 2.43 -0.26
N ALA A 78 10.98 1.41 0.57
CA ALA A 78 11.98 1.42 1.63
C ALA A 78 13.41 1.63 1.09
N SER A 79 13.73 1.01 -0.04
CA SER A 79 15.01 1.17 -0.73
C SER A 79 15.21 2.60 -1.24
N ARG A 80 14.17 3.24 -1.80
CA ARG A 80 14.24 4.65 -2.26
C ARG A 80 14.50 5.63 -1.12
N ILE A 81 13.86 5.45 0.03
CA ILE A 81 14.08 6.30 1.20
C ILE A 81 15.53 6.14 1.71
N THR A 82 16.04 4.91 1.73
CA THR A 82 17.43 4.60 2.11
C THR A 82 18.43 5.27 1.17
N ASP A 83 18.20 5.15 -0.14
CA ASP A 83 19.04 5.76 -1.17
C ASP A 83 19.00 7.29 -1.09
N TRP A 84 17.82 7.87 -0.84
CA TRP A 84 17.66 9.31 -0.67
C TRP A 84 18.47 9.83 0.52
N GLU A 85 18.41 9.18 1.68
CA GLU A 85 19.19 9.60 2.85
C GLU A 85 20.70 9.45 2.62
N THR A 86 21.11 8.39 1.92
CA THR A 86 22.50 8.20 1.49
C THR A 86 22.96 9.35 0.59
N ARG A 87 22.15 9.73 -0.41
CA ARG A 87 22.44 10.87 -1.31
C ARG A 87 22.42 12.21 -0.60
N ARG A 88 21.50 12.40 0.35
CA ARG A 88 21.40 13.59 1.19
C ARG A 88 22.67 13.80 2.00
N ARG A 89 23.26 12.73 2.53
CA ARG A 89 24.48 12.77 3.34
C ARG A 89 25.79 12.56 2.58
N SER A 90 25.72 12.46 1.26
CA SER A 90 26.91 12.27 0.41
C SER A 90 27.98 13.36 0.58
N THR A 91 27.59 14.58 0.95
CA THR A 91 28.53 15.68 1.29
C THR A 91 28.03 16.48 2.50
N PRO A 92 28.93 17.14 3.25
CA PRO A 92 28.53 18.03 4.35
C PRO A 92 27.61 19.17 3.89
N LEU A 93 27.84 19.71 2.70
CA LEU A 93 27.01 20.79 2.13
C LEU A 93 25.59 20.31 1.85
N ARG A 94 25.41 19.11 1.26
CA ARG A 94 24.07 18.56 1.04
C ARG A 94 23.35 18.24 2.34
N ALA A 95 24.06 17.66 3.31
CA ALA A 95 23.49 17.35 4.62
C ALA A 95 23.00 18.62 5.36
N ALA A 96 23.66 19.76 5.12
CA ALA A 96 23.26 21.05 5.67
C ALA A 96 22.12 21.74 4.91
N LEU A 97 22.06 21.59 3.58
CA LEU A 97 21.05 22.25 2.73
C LEU A 97 19.72 21.50 2.64
N VAL A 98 19.75 20.17 2.72
CA VAL A 98 18.54 19.33 2.61
C VAL A 98 18.13 18.91 4.03
N PRO A 99 16.95 19.32 4.52
CA PRO A 99 16.49 18.94 5.84
C PRO A 99 16.31 17.42 5.95
N PRO A 100 16.50 16.82 7.14
CA PRO A 100 16.33 15.38 7.36
C PRO A 100 14.85 14.99 7.45
N ARG A 101 13.98 15.54 6.60
CA ARG A 101 12.55 15.24 6.61
C ARG A 101 12.17 14.53 5.32
N PHE A 102 11.37 13.48 5.43
CA PHE A 102 10.88 12.72 4.28
C PHE A 102 9.41 12.37 4.47
N THR A 103 8.57 12.84 3.55
CA THR A 103 7.11 12.67 3.59
C THR A 103 6.65 11.69 2.51
N VAL A 104 5.94 10.65 2.93
CA VAL A 104 5.31 9.65 2.08
C VAL A 104 3.80 9.86 2.10
N VAL A 105 3.16 9.78 0.93
CA VAL A 105 1.70 9.74 0.81
C VAL A 105 1.29 8.41 0.16
N ASP A 106 0.34 7.71 0.78
CA ASP A 106 -0.19 6.42 0.35
C ASP A 106 -1.69 6.58 0.03
N PHE A 107 -2.04 6.62 -1.25
CA PHE A 107 -3.43 6.71 -1.70
C PHE A 107 -4.07 5.32 -1.79
N CYS A 108 -5.33 5.20 -1.38
CA CYS A 108 -6.05 3.91 -1.28
C CYS A 108 -5.38 3.00 -0.26
N SER A 109 -5.13 3.53 0.93
CA SER A 109 -4.29 2.88 1.95
C SER A 109 -4.91 1.60 2.54
N GLY A 110 -6.23 1.41 2.36
CA GLY A 110 -6.96 0.25 2.87
C GLY A 110 -6.76 0.07 4.39
N PRO A 111 -6.42 -1.14 4.87
CA PRO A 111 -6.10 -1.37 6.29
C PRO A 111 -4.72 -0.86 6.72
N GLY A 112 -4.10 0.01 5.92
CA GLY A 112 -2.75 0.53 6.14
C GLY A 112 -1.65 -0.37 5.57
N THR A 113 -1.93 -1.20 4.57
CA THR A 113 -1.00 -2.22 4.04
C THR A 113 0.36 -1.64 3.69
N ILE A 114 0.39 -0.67 2.75
CA ILE A 114 1.63 -0.05 2.29
C ILE A 114 2.21 0.83 3.39
N SER A 115 1.39 1.73 3.96
CA SER A 115 1.82 2.66 5.01
C SER A 115 2.49 1.99 6.21
N LEU A 116 1.86 0.96 6.79
CA LEU A 116 2.37 0.26 7.97
C LEU A 116 3.49 -0.71 7.64
N GLY A 117 3.41 -1.42 6.51
CA GLY A 117 4.50 -2.27 6.04
C GLY A 117 5.78 -1.45 5.81
N LEU A 118 5.66 -0.28 5.20
CA LEU A 118 6.79 0.64 5.02
C LEU A 118 7.31 1.15 6.37
N ALA A 119 6.43 1.60 7.27
CA ALA A 119 6.84 2.03 8.61
C ALA A 119 7.61 0.93 9.37
N HIS A 120 7.17 -0.32 9.24
CA HIS A 120 7.86 -1.47 9.82
C HIS A 120 9.26 -1.65 9.22
N MET A 121 9.40 -1.67 7.89
CA MET A 121 10.71 -1.78 7.24
C MET A 121 11.67 -0.65 7.63
N LEU A 122 11.17 0.59 7.70
CA LEU A 122 11.95 1.76 8.12
C LEU A 122 12.37 1.70 9.60
N THR A 123 11.54 1.07 10.44
CA THR A 123 11.87 0.75 11.84
C THR A 123 13.02 -0.24 11.91
N ARG A 124 12.97 -1.30 11.10
CA ARG A 124 14.01 -2.34 11.04
C ARG A 124 15.36 -1.81 10.55
N SER A 125 15.35 -0.85 9.62
CA SER A 125 16.55 -0.20 9.10
C SER A 125 17.10 0.93 9.99
N ARG A 126 16.37 1.31 11.05
CA ARG A 126 16.68 2.42 11.97
C ARG A 126 16.82 3.78 11.27
N LEU A 127 16.12 3.98 10.15
CA LEU A 127 16.15 5.27 9.44
C LEU A 127 15.57 6.42 10.28
N ALA A 128 14.65 6.12 11.20
CA ALA A 128 14.10 7.08 12.15
C ALA A 128 15.15 7.66 13.14
N ASP A 129 16.35 7.08 13.24
CA ASP A 129 17.47 7.69 13.99
C ASP A 129 18.02 8.96 13.32
N ARG A 130 17.73 9.13 12.02
CA ARG A 130 18.39 10.13 11.16
C ARG A 130 17.40 10.98 10.40
N LEU A 131 16.18 10.48 10.20
CA LEU A 131 15.12 11.12 9.45
C LEU A 131 13.90 11.37 10.33
N ASP A 132 13.31 12.55 10.16
CA ASP A 132 11.93 12.87 10.48
C ASP A 132 11.03 12.28 9.37
N LEU A 133 10.45 11.12 9.66
CA LEU A 133 9.65 10.34 8.72
C LEU A 133 8.17 10.58 8.98
N ARG A 134 7.44 10.99 7.94
CA ARG A 134 5.98 11.14 7.97
C ARG A 134 5.36 10.30 6.86
N ILE A 135 4.42 9.43 7.20
CA ILE A 135 3.66 8.59 6.27
C ILE A 135 2.18 8.92 6.45
N ILE A 136 1.51 9.26 5.35
CA ILE A 136 0.14 9.75 5.34
C ILE A 136 -0.67 8.84 4.43
N GLY A 137 -1.56 8.03 5.02
CA GLY A 137 -2.51 7.22 4.28
C GLY A 137 -3.80 7.98 4.02
N ILE A 138 -4.32 7.92 2.79
CA ILE A 138 -5.64 8.43 2.41
C ILE A 138 -6.51 7.25 2.01
N GLU A 139 -7.66 7.12 2.67
CA GLU A 139 -8.57 5.99 2.47
C GLU A 139 -10.03 6.45 2.46
N LEU A 140 -10.81 5.96 1.50
CA LEU A 140 -12.21 6.33 1.32
C LEU A 140 -13.11 5.58 2.32
N SER A 141 -12.85 4.28 2.47
CA SER A 141 -13.66 3.36 3.25
C SER A 141 -13.49 3.61 4.75
N PRO A 142 -14.57 3.95 5.49
CA PRO A 142 -14.48 4.10 6.94
C PRO A 142 -14.11 2.77 7.63
N THR A 143 -14.54 1.63 7.07
CA THR A 143 -14.20 0.32 7.62
C THR A 143 -12.71 0.01 7.46
N ALA A 144 -12.15 0.24 6.28
CA ALA A 144 -10.71 0.03 6.07
C ALA A 144 -9.87 0.98 6.94
N LEU A 145 -10.30 2.24 7.06
CA LEU A 145 -9.66 3.23 7.93
C LEU A 145 -9.68 2.84 9.42
N ASP A 146 -10.79 2.29 9.91
CA ASP A 146 -10.87 1.75 11.28
C ASP A 146 -9.86 0.62 11.50
N TYR A 147 -9.69 -0.27 10.51
CA TYR A 147 -8.66 -1.29 10.56
C TYR A 147 -7.25 -0.69 10.52
N ALA A 148 -7.00 0.31 9.68
CA ALA A 148 -5.70 1.01 9.63
C ALA A 148 -5.31 1.63 10.98
N GLY A 149 -6.25 2.29 11.67
CA GLY A 149 -6.03 2.84 13.00
C GLY A 149 -5.75 1.78 14.08
N ARG A 150 -6.48 0.65 14.05
CA ARG A 150 -6.25 -0.48 14.97
C ARG A 150 -4.89 -1.13 14.71
N ASN A 151 -4.58 -1.42 13.45
CA ASN A 151 -3.30 -1.99 13.05
C ASN A 151 -2.13 -1.10 13.46
N LEU A 152 -2.22 0.22 13.24
CA LEU A 152 -1.20 1.15 13.70
C LEU A 152 -0.99 1.06 15.21
N SER A 153 -2.08 1.11 15.98
CA SER A 153 -2.02 1.04 17.45
C SER A 153 -1.38 -0.26 17.93
N ASP A 154 -1.79 -1.39 17.34
CA ASP A 154 -1.29 -2.72 17.71
C ASP A 154 0.19 -2.89 17.33
N TRP A 155 0.59 -2.45 16.14
CA TRP A 155 1.98 -2.55 15.67
C TRP A 155 2.90 -1.64 16.48
N GLN A 156 2.44 -0.45 16.88
CA GLN A 156 3.17 0.41 17.82
C GLN A 156 3.30 -0.24 19.21
N ALA A 157 2.23 -0.83 19.73
CA ALA A 157 2.25 -1.50 21.04
C ALA A 157 3.20 -2.71 21.08
N ARG A 158 3.36 -3.41 19.97
CA ARG A 158 4.31 -4.54 19.83
C ARG A 158 5.75 -4.10 19.56
N GLY A 159 5.97 -2.81 19.26
CA GLY A 159 7.28 -2.28 18.88
C GLY A 159 7.67 -2.62 17.43
N ASP A 160 6.70 -2.98 16.59
CA ASP A 160 6.90 -3.23 15.16
C ASP A 160 7.12 -1.92 14.39
N ILE A 161 6.65 -0.79 14.93
CA ILE A 161 6.84 0.56 14.39
C ILE A 161 7.53 1.44 15.43
N ASP A 162 8.62 2.09 15.03
CA ASP A 162 9.32 3.09 15.84
C ASP A 162 8.41 4.30 16.09
N PRO A 163 8.22 4.73 17.35
CA PRO A 163 7.33 5.85 17.68
C PRO A 163 7.78 7.19 17.08
N ARG A 164 9.00 7.29 16.54
CA ARG A 164 9.48 8.48 15.82
C ARG A 164 8.98 8.56 14.37
N ILE A 165 8.48 7.46 13.81
CA ILE A 165 7.86 7.47 12.49
C ILE A 165 6.42 7.93 12.67
N ALA A 166 6.11 9.13 12.20
CA ALA A 166 4.76 9.67 12.25
C ALA A 166 3.91 9.02 11.16
N VAL A 167 2.98 8.15 11.55
CA VAL A 167 1.99 7.55 10.64
C VAL A 167 0.61 8.11 10.98
N GLU A 168 -0.10 8.61 9.97
CA GLU A 168 -1.45 9.14 10.13
C GLU A 168 -2.33 8.70 8.95
N PHE A 169 -3.62 8.54 9.21
CA PHE A 169 -4.59 8.18 8.19
C PHE A 169 -5.72 9.22 8.14
N HIS A 170 -6.12 9.57 6.93
CA HIS A 170 -7.17 10.54 6.66
C HIS A 170 -8.26 9.91 5.82
N ARG A 171 -9.51 10.10 6.23
CA ARG A 171 -10.65 9.69 5.43
C ARG A 171 -10.81 10.63 4.24
N GLY A 172 -10.92 10.09 3.03
CA GLY A 172 -11.29 10.89 1.88
C GLY A 172 -11.15 10.19 0.55
N ASP A 173 -11.69 10.81 -0.49
CA ASP A 173 -11.56 10.37 -1.87
C ASP A 173 -10.15 10.73 -2.38
N ALA A 174 -9.42 9.73 -2.88
CA ALA A 174 -8.07 9.91 -3.41
C ALA A 174 -8.03 10.82 -4.66
N THR A 175 -9.18 11.07 -5.29
CA THR A 175 -9.31 11.97 -6.44
C THR A 175 -9.63 13.42 -6.05
N ASP A 176 -9.89 13.70 -4.77
CA ASP A 176 -10.27 15.03 -4.30
C ASP A 176 -9.04 15.95 -4.12
N ALA A 177 -8.89 16.90 -5.04
CA ALA A 177 -7.82 17.90 -4.96
C ALA A 177 -7.96 18.85 -3.75
N ALA A 178 -9.18 19.09 -3.26
CA ALA A 178 -9.43 19.95 -2.10
C ALA A 178 -8.93 19.27 -0.82
N LEU A 179 -9.07 17.94 -0.70
CA LEU A 179 -8.50 17.16 0.39
C LEU A 179 -6.97 17.30 0.43
N VAL A 180 -6.29 17.04 -0.69
CA VAL A 180 -4.82 17.16 -0.78
C VAL A 180 -4.36 18.58 -0.45
N THR A 181 -5.10 19.59 -0.91
CA THR A 181 -4.83 21.00 -0.57
C THR A 181 -5.04 21.28 0.92
N GLY A 182 -6.14 20.82 1.50
CA GLY A 182 -6.47 21.02 2.92
C GLY A 182 -5.49 20.35 3.88
N LEU A 183 -4.92 19.21 3.47
CA LEU A 183 -3.86 18.51 4.21
C LEU A 183 -2.46 19.13 4.00
N GLY A 184 -2.34 20.14 3.14
CA GLY A 184 -1.07 20.80 2.83
C GLY A 184 -0.09 19.91 2.05
N LEU A 185 -0.60 19.01 1.21
CA LEU A 185 0.19 18.00 0.50
C LEU A 185 0.54 18.40 -0.95
N VAL A 186 0.04 19.53 -1.44
CA VAL A 186 0.39 20.05 -2.77
C VAL A 186 1.90 20.29 -2.84
N ALA A 187 2.55 19.59 -3.78
CA ALA A 187 4.00 19.58 -3.96
C ALA A 187 4.80 19.26 -2.67
N GLY A 188 4.23 18.47 -1.76
CA GLY A 188 4.75 18.24 -0.42
C GLY A 188 5.26 16.84 -0.13
N ALA A 189 4.98 15.85 -0.98
CA ALA A 189 5.42 14.47 -0.78
C ALA A 189 6.73 14.18 -1.50
N ASP A 190 7.69 13.57 -0.81
CA ASP A 190 8.96 13.09 -1.36
C ASP A 190 8.81 11.70 -2.02
N LEU A 191 7.75 10.97 -1.66
CA LEU A 191 7.36 9.69 -2.24
C LEU A 191 5.83 9.58 -2.25
N VAL A 192 5.24 9.18 -3.37
CA VAL A 192 3.80 8.88 -3.46
C VAL A 192 3.59 7.43 -3.88
N LEU A 193 2.79 6.71 -3.10
CA LEU A 193 2.50 5.29 -3.28
C LEU A 193 0.99 5.12 -3.47
N SER A 194 0.58 4.07 -4.19
CA SER A 194 -0.82 3.67 -4.24
C SER A 194 -0.98 2.22 -4.70
N ASN A 195 -1.96 1.54 -4.11
CA ASN A 195 -2.56 0.34 -4.69
C ASN A 195 -4.05 0.62 -4.92
N PRO A 196 -4.42 1.28 -6.04
CA PRO A 196 -5.80 1.61 -6.33
C PRO A 196 -6.57 0.36 -6.83
N PRO A 197 -7.91 0.34 -6.69
CA PRO A 197 -8.76 -0.57 -7.44
C PRO A 197 -8.42 -0.55 -8.94
N TYR A 198 -8.21 -1.72 -9.54
CA TYR A 198 -7.75 -1.86 -10.94
C TYR A 198 -8.45 -2.96 -11.73
N VAL A 199 -9.37 -3.72 -11.13
CA VAL A 199 -10.08 -4.80 -11.83
C VAL A 199 -11.21 -4.19 -12.67
N PRO A 200 -11.33 -4.52 -13.97
CA PRO A 200 -12.46 -4.07 -14.77
C PRO A 200 -13.79 -4.66 -14.29
N GLU A 201 -14.87 -3.89 -14.37
CA GLU A 201 -16.24 -4.36 -14.17
C GLU A 201 -16.74 -5.22 -15.36
N GLY A 202 -17.82 -5.98 -15.14
CA GLY A 202 -18.46 -6.81 -16.18
C GLY A 202 -17.76 -8.16 -16.40
N ASP A 203 -17.92 -8.74 -17.59
CA ASP A 203 -17.48 -10.11 -17.93
C ASP A 203 -16.02 -10.41 -17.55
N HIS A 204 -15.13 -9.42 -17.63
CA HIS A 204 -13.72 -9.58 -17.25
C HIS A 204 -13.55 -9.69 -15.74
N GLY A 205 -14.23 -8.82 -14.97
CA GLY A 205 -14.28 -8.90 -13.51
C GLY A 205 -14.94 -10.19 -13.02
N GLU A 206 -15.98 -10.65 -13.72
CA GLU A 206 -16.61 -11.95 -13.45
C GLU A 206 -15.64 -13.12 -13.69
N HIS A 207 -14.79 -13.05 -14.72
CA HIS A 207 -13.74 -14.05 -14.94
C HIS A 207 -12.67 -14.03 -13.86
N VAL A 208 -12.27 -12.85 -13.37
CA VAL A 208 -11.32 -12.73 -12.24
C VAL A 208 -11.94 -13.33 -10.97
N ALA A 209 -13.18 -12.98 -10.64
CA ALA A 209 -13.91 -13.55 -9.50
C ALA A 209 -14.17 -15.06 -9.64
N ALA A 210 -14.35 -15.56 -10.86
CA ALA A 210 -14.48 -16.99 -11.13
C ALA A 210 -13.15 -17.75 -11.00
N ALA A 211 -12.04 -17.11 -11.38
CA ALA A 211 -10.69 -17.68 -11.24
C ALA A 211 -10.24 -17.69 -9.78
N ASP A 212 -10.63 -16.68 -9.01
CA ASP A 212 -10.38 -16.59 -7.58
C ASP A 212 -11.65 -16.20 -6.80
N PRO A 213 -12.47 -17.20 -6.43
CA PRO A 213 -13.67 -17.02 -5.62
C PRO A 213 -13.46 -16.26 -4.31
N GLU A 214 -12.23 -16.26 -3.76
CA GLU A 214 -11.93 -15.51 -2.54
C GLU A 214 -11.92 -13.99 -2.79
N VAL A 215 -11.61 -13.53 -4.01
CA VAL A 215 -11.67 -12.11 -4.41
C VAL A 215 -13.09 -11.55 -4.28
N GLY A 216 -14.11 -12.39 -4.47
CA GLY A 216 -15.52 -12.00 -4.28
C GLY A 216 -15.88 -11.61 -2.84
N ALA A 217 -15.03 -11.89 -1.86
CA ALA A 217 -15.23 -11.48 -0.48
C ALA A 217 -14.62 -10.11 -0.15
N ASP A 218 -13.71 -9.59 -0.99
CA ASP A 218 -13.18 -8.25 -0.84
C ASP A 218 -14.26 -7.20 -1.19
N PRO A 219 -14.19 -5.98 -0.61
CA PRO A 219 -15.14 -4.92 -0.94
C PRO A 219 -15.08 -4.57 -2.42
N HIS A 220 -16.24 -4.46 -3.06
CA HIS A 220 -16.32 -4.12 -4.49
C HIS A 220 -15.53 -2.85 -4.84
N GLU A 221 -15.71 -1.79 -4.04
CA GLU A 221 -15.02 -0.50 -4.18
C GLU A 221 -13.50 -0.58 -4.03
N ALA A 222 -12.95 -1.64 -3.44
CA ALA A 222 -11.52 -1.84 -3.25
C ALA A 222 -10.89 -2.70 -4.37
N VAL A 223 -11.71 -3.33 -5.23
CA VAL A 223 -11.26 -4.25 -6.28
C VAL A 223 -11.51 -3.66 -7.65
N TYR A 224 -12.72 -3.16 -7.90
CA TYR A 224 -13.19 -2.82 -9.23
C TYR A 224 -13.09 -1.33 -9.55
N SER A 225 -12.77 -0.99 -10.81
CA SER A 225 -12.63 0.39 -11.27
C SER A 225 -13.15 0.59 -12.71
N GLY A 226 -14.48 0.65 -12.85
CA GLY A 226 -15.13 0.93 -14.12
C GLY A 226 -14.90 -0.15 -15.18
N ALA A 227 -15.33 0.12 -16.42
CA ALA A 227 -15.37 -0.89 -17.48
C ALA A 227 -13.98 -1.38 -17.96
N ASP A 228 -12.93 -0.60 -17.74
CA ASP A 228 -11.57 -0.90 -18.20
C ASP A 228 -10.53 -1.03 -17.08
N GLY A 229 -10.95 -0.94 -15.81
CA GLY A 229 -10.06 -1.00 -14.65
C GLY A 229 -9.25 0.28 -14.41
N LEU A 230 -9.49 1.35 -15.18
CA LEU A 230 -8.67 2.58 -15.15
C LEU A 230 -9.47 3.82 -14.73
N GLU A 231 -10.76 3.68 -14.38
CA GLU A 231 -11.63 4.82 -14.10
C GLU A 231 -11.11 5.68 -12.95
N LEU A 232 -10.63 5.06 -11.86
CA LEU A 232 -10.01 5.77 -10.74
C LEU A 232 -8.60 6.24 -11.07
N MET A 233 -7.83 5.45 -11.83
CA MET A 233 -6.43 5.76 -12.13
C MET A 233 -6.29 7.07 -12.92
N ARG A 234 -7.23 7.35 -13.84
CA ARG A 234 -7.23 8.56 -14.68
C ARG A 234 -7.21 9.87 -13.86
N PRO A 235 -8.17 10.15 -12.95
CA PRO A 235 -8.10 11.31 -12.08
C PRO A 235 -6.98 11.19 -11.04
N LEU A 236 -6.71 9.99 -10.50
CA LEU A 236 -5.68 9.77 -9.49
C LEU A 236 -4.27 10.15 -9.98
N ALA A 237 -3.92 9.87 -11.24
CA ALA A 237 -2.62 10.22 -11.82
C ALA A 237 -2.33 11.73 -11.69
N ARG A 238 -3.35 12.58 -11.89
CA ARG A 238 -3.24 14.04 -11.72
C ARG A 238 -3.05 14.44 -10.26
N ILE A 239 -3.76 13.78 -9.35
CA ILE A 239 -3.62 14.01 -7.90
C ILE A 239 -2.24 13.58 -7.40
N ILE A 240 -1.74 12.44 -7.85
CA ILE A 240 -0.38 11.97 -7.56
C ILE A 240 0.63 13.03 -8.00
N ALA A 241 0.56 13.47 -9.26
CA ALA A 241 1.46 14.50 -9.77
C ALA A 241 1.35 15.82 -8.98
N MET A 242 0.14 16.25 -8.62
CA MET A 242 -0.07 17.45 -7.80
C MET A 242 0.54 17.34 -6.39
N THR A 243 0.50 16.14 -5.80
CA THR A 243 1.01 15.84 -4.46
C THR A 243 2.55 15.79 -4.41
N CYS A 244 3.17 15.36 -5.50
CA CYS A 244 4.62 15.18 -5.61
C CYS A 244 5.40 16.49 -5.50
N ALA A 245 6.38 16.52 -4.60
CA ALA A 245 7.45 17.50 -4.58
C ALA A 245 8.27 17.45 -5.89
N PRO A 246 9.06 18.50 -6.23
CA PRO A 246 9.82 18.57 -7.50
C PRO A 246 10.84 17.46 -7.77
N HIS A 247 11.09 16.60 -6.78
CA HIS A 247 12.06 15.50 -6.82
C HIS A 247 11.45 14.16 -6.37
N ALA A 248 10.12 14.12 -6.23
CA ALA A 248 9.44 12.96 -5.70
C ALA A 248 9.54 11.78 -6.66
N GLU A 249 9.62 10.59 -6.09
CA GLU A 249 9.40 9.35 -6.82
C GLU A 249 7.98 8.86 -6.54
N ILE A 250 7.46 8.01 -7.43
CA ILE A 250 6.14 7.40 -7.29
C ILE A 250 6.21 5.90 -7.51
N ALA A 251 5.29 5.16 -6.90
CA ALA A 251 4.96 3.78 -7.27
C ALA A 251 3.46 3.53 -7.21
N VAL A 252 2.91 2.91 -8.25
CA VAL A 252 1.48 2.59 -8.34
C VAL A 252 1.32 1.14 -8.79
N GLU A 253 0.65 0.34 -7.97
CA GLU A 253 0.25 -1.03 -8.33
C GLU A 253 -0.86 -1.01 -9.38
N HIS A 254 -0.89 -2.03 -10.24
CA HIS A 254 -1.91 -2.19 -11.27
C HIS A 254 -2.10 -3.67 -11.63
N ASP A 255 -3.12 -3.94 -12.44
CA ASP A 255 -3.38 -5.26 -13.00
C ASP A 255 -2.34 -5.64 -14.07
N ASP A 256 -2.01 -6.92 -14.23
CA ASP A 256 -1.00 -7.37 -15.19
C ASP A 256 -1.36 -7.02 -16.65
N ALA A 257 -2.64 -6.79 -16.96
CA ALA A 257 -3.12 -6.38 -18.27
C ALA A 257 -3.12 -4.86 -18.52
N THR A 258 -3.00 -4.03 -17.48
CA THR A 258 -3.19 -2.56 -17.58
C THR A 258 -1.92 -1.73 -17.41
N GLY A 259 -0.77 -2.36 -17.19
CA GLY A 259 0.49 -1.66 -16.90
C GLY A 259 0.88 -0.62 -17.95
N GLN A 260 0.73 -0.93 -19.23
CA GLN A 260 1.06 0.02 -20.32
C GLN A 260 0.18 1.28 -20.28
N GLN A 261 -1.11 1.13 -20.01
CA GLN A 261 -2.04 2.25 -19.89
C GLN A 261 -1.75 3.09 -18.65
N VAL A 262 -1.36 2.45 -17.53
CA VAL A 262 -0.94 3.17 -16.32
C VAL A 262 0.34 3.97 -16.56
N LEU A 263 1.33 3.42 -17.29
CA LEU A 263 2.53 4.16 -17.72
C LEU A 263 2.15 5.43 -18.49
N GLU A 264 1.23 5.31 -19.45
CA GLU A 264 0.76 6.41 -20.30
C GLU A 264 0.02 7.48 -19.48
N LEU A 265 -0.89 7.08 -18.59
CA LEU A 265 -1.63 8.00 -17.72
C LEU A 265 -0.70 8.78 -16.79
N LEU A 266 0.32 8.13 -16.25
CA LEU A 266 1.32 8.78 -15.39
C LEU A 266 2.21 9.73 -16.21
N ALA A 267 2.62 9.33 -17.41
CA ALA A 267 3.38 10.19 -18.31
C ALA A 267 2.59 11.46 -18.70
N ASP A 268 1.32 11.30 -19.05
CA ASP A 268 0.40 12.40 -19.38
C ASP A 268 0.16 13.34 -18.19
N ALA A 269 0.21 12.81 -16.96
CA ALA A 269 0.16 13.60 -15.73
C ALA A 269 1.49 14.32 -15.38
N GLY A 270 2.55 14.09 -16.16
CA GLY A 270 3.86 14.73 -15.99
C GLY A 270 4.85 13.94 -15.13
N ILE A 271 4.62 12.64 -14.93
CA ILE A 271 5.60 11.73 -14.32
C ILE A 271 6.61 11.31 -15.39
N ALA A 272 7.88 11.57 -15.14
CA ALA A 272 8.97 11.26 -16.06
C ALA A 272 9.50 9.83 -15.87
N ASP A 273 10.01 9.27 -16.97
CA ASP A 273 10.67 7.96 -17.06
C ASP A 273 9.93 6.85 -16.32
N PRO A 274 8.64 6.61 -16.59
CA PRO A 274 7.91 5.58 -15.88
C PRO A 274 8.44 4.19 -16.28
N VAL A 275 8.70 3.34 -15.28
CA VAL A 275 9.32 2.01 -15.41
C VAL A 275 8.35 0.96 -14.88
N GLN A 276 8.16 -0.07 -15.69
CA GLN A 276 7.39 -1.26 -15.33
C GLN A 276 8.21 -2.21 -14.47
N HIS A 277 7.64 -2.69 -13.36
CA HIS A 277 8.20 -3.72 -12.51
C HIS A 277 7.34 -4.98 -12.56
N ARG A 278 8.01 -6.12 -12.34
CA ARG A 278 7.40 -7.45 -12.38
C ARG A 278 7.42 -8.11 -11.02
N ASP A 279 6.41 -8.93 -10.78
CA ASP A 279 6.37 -9.81 -9.63
C ASP A 279 7.29 -11.04 -9.78
N PHE A 280 7.34 -11.87 -8.74
CA PHE A 280 8.12 -13.11 -8.75
C PHE A 280 7.61 -14.15 -9.76
N ALA A 281 6.37 -14.04 -10.23
CA ALA A 281 5.82 -14.86 -11.30
C ALA A 281 6.13 -14.30 -12.70
N GLY A 282 6.84 -13.17 -12.78
CA GLY A 282 7.23 -12.50 -14.03
C GLY A 282 6.12 -11.69 -14.67
N ARG A 283 5.04 -11.38 -13.95
CA ARG A 283 3.92 -10.57 -14.43
C ARG A 283 4.13 -9.11 -14.06
N ASP A 284 3.70 -8.23 -14.94
CA ASP A 284 3.73 -6.79 -14.69
C ASP A 284 2.83 -6.46 -13.48
N ARG A 285 3.30 -5.62 -12.55
CA ARG A 285 2.64 -5.49 -11.24
C ARG A 285 2.54 -4.07 -10.70
N PHE A 286 3.60 -3.29 -10.85
CA PHE A 286 3.57 -1.90 -10.46
C PHE A 286 4.48 -1.07 -11.36
N VAL A 287 4.11 0.20 -11.50
CA VAL A 287 4.89 1.20 -12.23
C VAL A 287 5.54 2.12 -11.24
N THR A 288 6.78 2.52 -11.52
CA THR A 288 7.46 3.60 -10.78
C THR A 288 7.78 4.75 -11.71
N GLY A 289 7.94 5.96 -11.19
CA GLY A 289 8.43 7.10 -11.98
C GLY A 289 8.94 8.22 -11.09
N ALA A 290 9.32 9.34 -11.69
CA ALA A 290 9.81 10.50 -10.95
C ALA A 290 9.23 11.81 -11.47
N VAL A 291 8.99 12.77 -10.58
CA VAL A 291 8.70 14.15 -10.98
C VAL A 291 10.00 14.87 -11.31
N ARG A 292 10.06 15.46 -12.50
CA ARG A 292 11.13 16.38 -12.93
C ARG A 292 10.53 17.75 -13.24
N ARG A 293 10.22 18.51 -12.19
CA ARG A 293 9.84 19.92 -12.35
C ARG A 293 11.11 20.75 -12.35
N ASP A 294 11.36 21.48 -13.43
CA ASP A 294 12.40 22.51 -13.44
C ASP A 294 12.02 23.56 -12.38
N PRO A 295 12.88 23.89 -11.40
CA PRO A 295 12.59 24.91 -10.40
C PRO A 295 12.21 26.29 -11.00
N GLY A 296 12.55 26.53 -12.27
CA GLY A 296 12.21 27.73 -13.03
C GLY A 296 10.83 27.74 -13.68
N ASP A 297 10.16 26.59 -13.81
CA ASP A 297 8.87 26.49 -14.49
C ASP A 297 7.73 26.84 -13.53
N ARG A 298 7.52 28.15 -13.33
CA ARG A 298 6.32 28.66 -12.67
C ARG A 298 5.14 28.50 -13.61
N GLY A 299 4.52 27.31 -13.59
CA GLY A 299 3.17 27.02 -14.09
C GLY A 299 2.77 27.78 -15.34
N GLY A 300 2.87 27.12 -16.49
CA GLY A 300 2.35 27.60 -17.76
C GLY A 300 1.00 28.32 -17.61
N SER A 301 0.95 29.51 -18.19
CA SER A 301 -0.19 30.41 -18.27
C SER A 301 -1.51 29.67 -18.57
N PRO A 302 -2.65 30.04 -17.95
CA PRO A 302 -3.94 29.34 -18.12
C PRO A 302 -4.58 29.49 -19.52
N ASP A 303 -3.88 30.05 -20.50
CA ASP A 303 -4.41 30.41 -21.82
C ASP A 303 -4.33 29.29 -22.88
N ARG A 304 -4.44 28.01 -22.51
CA ARG A 304 -4.62 26.92 -23.49
C ARG A 304 -5.79 25.99 -23.14
N LEU A 305 -6.96 26.59 -23.00
CA LEU A 305 -8.25 25.94 -23.24
C LEU A 305 -9.11 26.92 -24.04
N GLN A 306 -8.94 26.90 -25.36
CA GLN A 306 -9.97 27.30 -26.35
C GLN A 306 -10.15 26.12 -27.30
#